data_AF-A0A962BWQ1-F1
#
_entry.id   AF-A0A962BWQ1-F1
#
_cell.length_a   1.000
_cell.length_b   1.000
_cell.length_c   1.000
_cell.angle_alpha   90.00
_cell.angle_beta   90.00
_cell.angle_gamma   90.00
#
_symmetry.space_group_name_H-M   'P 1'
#
loop_
_entity.id
_entity.type
_entity.pdbx_description
1 polymer ?
#
loop_
_entity_poly.entity_id
_entity_poly.type
_entity_poly.pdbx_seq_one_letter_code
_entity_poly.pdbx_strand_id
1 'polypeptide(L)'
;MNTSSDRITEKPRLFRGFSPRRGFRFFVVLTALLVFAGLAQAATDGGLELRPAGGGEWQSAATLDSSVHFQINGLLAEVEIRQQFRNDSDQWLEGRYL
;
A
#
# COMPACT_ATOMS: atom_id res chain seq x y z
N MET A 1 -79.53 -2.79 -7.69
CA MET A 1 -78.49 -3.37 -8.56
C MET A 1 -77.53 -2.25 -8.96
N ASN A 2 -76.47 -1.99 -8.18
CA ASN A 2 -75.26 -1.31 -8.63
C ASN A 2 -74.13 -1.55 -7.62
N THR A 3 -72.92 -1.75 -8.14
CA THR A 3 -71.79 -2.46 -7.53
C THR A 3 -70.93 -1.58 -6.62
N SER A 4 -70.72 -2.01 -5.36
CA SER A 4 -69.71 -1.42 -4.47
C SER A 4 -68.33 -1.94 -4.89
N SER A 5 -67.49 -1.05 -5.40
CA SER A 5 -66.13 -1.36 -5.86
C SER A 5 -65.18 -1.41 -4.66
N ASP A 6 -64.97 -2.61 -4.11
CA ASP A 6 -63.91 -2.86 -3.11
C ASP A 6 -62.52 -2.64 -3.72
N ARG A 7 -61.87 -1.54 -3.34
CA ARG A 7 -60.46 -1.30 -3.65
C ARG A 7 -59.59 -2.01 -2.63
N ILE A 8 -59.19 -3.24 -2.95
CA ILE A 8 -58.13 -3.97 -2.25
C ILE A 8 -56.83 -3.17 -2.40
N THR A 9 -56.41 -2.50 -1.34
CA THR A 9 -55.11 -1.81 -1.29
C THR A 9 -54.12 -2.71 -0.56
N GLU A 10 -53.54 -3.68 -1.26
CA GLU A 10 -52.37 -4.39 -0.74
C GLU A 10 -51.13 -3.51 -0.86
N LYS A 11 -50.55 -3.15 0.29
CA LYS A 11 -49.31 -2.36 0.38
C LYS A 11 -48.11 -3.31 0.26
N PRO A 12 -47.22 -3.17 -0.74
CA PRO A 12 -46.11 -4.10 -0.94
C PRO A 12 -45.12 -3.97 0.23
N ARG A 13 -44.87 -5.10 0.90
CA ARG A 13 -43.84 -5.23 1.95
C ARG A 13 -42.45 -5.24 1.31
N LEU A 14 -41.94 -4.07 0.92
CA LEU A 14 -40.63 -3.95 0.28
C LEU A 14 -39.74 -2.92 0.98
N PHE A 15 -39.58 -3.02 2.30
CA PHE A 15 -38.42 -2.38 2.95
C PHE A 15 -37.89 -3.30 4.05
N ARG A 16 -37.07 -4.27 3.62
CA ARG A 16 -36.19 -5.02 4.52
C ARG A 16 -35.02 -4.10 4.85
N GLY A 17 -34.99 -3.61 6.09
CA GLY A 17 -34.10 -2.55 6.54
C GLY A 17 -32.62 -2.84 6.29
N PHE A 18 -31.96 -1.91 5.61
CA PHE A 18 -30.51 -1.76 5.68
C PHE A 18 -30.19 -1.30 7.10
N SER A 19 -29.57 -2.17 7.91
CA SER A 19 -29.19 -1.78 9.27
C SER A 19 -28.00 -0.80 9.20
N PRO A 20 -28.15 0.46 9.66
CA PRO A 20 -27.12 1.50 9.53
C PRO A 20 -25.81 1.14 10.26
N ARG A 21 -25.90 0.20 11.21
CA ARG A 21 -24.77 -0.32 12.00
C ARG A 21 -23.72 -1.07 11.18
N ARG A 22 -24.09 -1.68 10.04
CA ARG A 22 -23.12 -2.38 9.18
C ARG A 22 -22.28 -1.41 8.36
N GLY A 23 -22.91 -0.39 7.77
CA GLY A 23 -22.21 0.64 6.98
C GLY A 23 -21.19 1.42 7.80
N PHE A 24 -21.55 1.78 9.04
CA PHE A 24 -20.62 2.48 9.94
C PHE A 24 -19.38 1.66 10.29
N ARG A 25 -19.52 0.35 10.54
CA ARG A 25 -18.39 -0.54 10.81
C ARG A 25 -17.44 -0.65 9.62
N PHE A 26 -17.99 -0.81 8.41
CA PHE A 26 -17.18 -0.84 7.19
C PHE A 26 -16.44 0.49 6.98
N PHE A 27 -17.12 1.62 7.23
CA PHE A 27 -16.50 2.93 7.12
C PHE A 27 -15.33 3.08 8.09
N VAL A 28 -15.51 2.77 9.38
CA VAL A 28 -14.45 2.84 10.40
C VAL A 28 -13.26 1.94 10.06
N VAL A 29 -13.52 0.71 9.61
CA VAL A 29 -12.44 -0.22 9.21
C VAL A 29 -11.69 0.30 7.99
N LEU A 30 -12.39 0.85 7.00
CA LEU A 30 -11.77 1.45 5.82
C LEU A 30 -10.91 2.67 6.20
N THR A 31 -11.42 3.56 7.05
CA THR A 31 -10.63 4.73 7.51
C THR A 31 -9.40 4.28 8.29
N ALA A 32 -9.53 3.27 9.16
CA ALA A 32 -8.41 2.71 9.91
C ALA A 32 -7.34 2.10 8.99
N LEU A 33 -7.76 1.36 7.95
CA LEU A 33 -6.85 0.80 6.94
C LEU A 33 -6.14 1.90 6.13
N LEU A 34 -6.83 2.97 5.75
CA LEU A 34 -6.24 4.09 5.02
C LEU A 34 -5.24 4.86 5.88
N VAL A 35 -5.54 5.09 7.16
CA VAL A 35 -4.60 5.70 8.11
C VAL A 35 -3.39 4.82 8.31
N PHE A 36 -3.58 3.50 8.49
CA PHE A 36 -2.48 2.56 8.67
C PHE A 36 -1.59 2.46 7.42
N ALA A 37 -2.18 2.47 6.22
CA ALA A 37 -1.44 2.52 4.97
C ALA A 37 -0.65 3.83 4.80
N GLY A 38 -1.19 4.97 5.25
CA GLY A 38 -0.48 6.26 5.22
C GLY A 38 0.70 6.34 6.21
N LEU A 39 0.67 5.54 7.28
CA LEU A 39 1.75 5.44 8.27
C LEU A 39 2.83 4.42 7.87
N ALA A 40 2.58 3.58 6.85
CA ALA A 40 3.57 2.67 6.31
C ALA A 40 4.61 3.47 5.50
N GLN A 41 5.62 3.99 6.21
CA GLN A 41 6.82 4.53 5.59
C GLN A 41 7.67 3.34 5.12
N ALA A 42 7.91 3.23 3.81
CA ALA A 42 9.00 2.37 3.35
C ALA A 42 10.29 2.99 3.89
N ALA A 43 11.05 2.24 4.70
CA ALA A 43 12.35 2.68 5.15
C ALA A 43 13.25 2.85 3.91
N THR A 44 13.50 4.10 3.52
CA THR A 44 14.39 4.48 2.41
C THR A 44 15.83 4.69 2.87
N ASP A 45 16.12 4.44 4.14
CA ASP A 45 17.43 4.70 4.76
C ASP A 45 18.54 3.73 4.30
N GLY A 46 18.21 2.75 3.45
CA GLY A 46 19.18 1.82 2.87
C GLY A 46 19.10 1.80 1.35
N GLY A 47 20.23 1.97 0.67
CA GLY A 47 20.29 1.92 -0.79
C GLY A 47 21.46 2.68 -1.41
N LEU A 48 21.50 2.69 -2.74
CA LEU A 48 22.51 3.40 -3.51
C LEU A 48 22.00 4.79 -3.87
N GLU A 49 22.75 5.83 -3.51
CA GLU A 49 22.61 7.16 -4.07
C GLU A 49 23.60 7.37 -5.22
N LEU A 50 23.16 8.08 -6.25
CA LEU A 50 23.96 8.42 -7.41
C LEU A 50 24.02 9.93 -7.60
N ARG A 51 25.16 10.41 -8.09
CA ARG A 51 25.36 11.81 -8.47
C ARG A 51 26.28 11.92 -9.69
N PRO A 52 26.09 12.90 -10.60
CA PRO A 52 27.04 13.14 -11.67
C PRO A 52 28.45 13.45 -11.15
N ALA A 53 29.48 12.90 -11.82
CA ALA A 53 30.89 13.12 -11.43
C ALA A 53 31.31 14.60 -11.50
N GLY A 54 30.63 15.41 -12.32
CA GLY A 54 30.85 16.87 -12.41
C GLY A 54 30.24 17.68 -11.26
N GLY A 55 29.62 17.02 -10.28
CA GLY A 55 28.86 17.65 -9.21
C GLY A 55 27.35 17.68 -9.49
N GLY A 56 26.57 18.00 -8.44
CA GLY A 56 25.11 17.96 -8.48
C GLY A 56 24.52 17.50 -7.14
N GLU A 57 23.23 17.22 -7.15
CA GLU A 57 22.52 16.67 -5.99
C GLU A 57 22.62 15.13 -5.98
N TRP A 58 22.68 14.55 -4.78
CA TRP A 58 22.56 13.09 -4.61
C TRP A 58 21.11 12.68 -4.86
N GLN A 59 20.91 11.64 -5.65
CA GLN A 59 19.60 11.11 -5.98
C GLN A 59 19.58 9.61 -5.70
N SER A 60 18.47 9.13 -5.14
CA SER A 60 18.30 7.69 -4.92
C SER A 60 18.30 6.93 -6.26
N ALA A 61 19.14 5.90 -6.36
CA ALA A 61 19.15 4.98 -7.48
C ALA A 61 17.94 4.05 -7.41
N ALA A 62 17.32 3.79 -8.57
CA ALA A 62 16.31 2.76 -8.65
C ALA A 62 16.95 1.38 -8.48
N THR A 63 16.51 0.64 -7.47
CA THR A 63 16.91 -0.75 -7.27
C THR A 63 16.17 -1.66 -8.26
N LEU A 64 16.93 -2.41 -9.07
CA LEU A 64 16.36 -3.34 -10.04
C LEU A 64 15.91 -4.65 -9.39
N ASP A 65 16.70 -5.16 -8.45
CA ASP A 65 16.41 -6.38 -7.72
C ASP A 65 16.93 -6.29 -6.28
N SER A 66 16.22 -6.90 -5.34
CA SER A 66 16.57 -6.95 -3.92
C SER A 66 16.18 -8.29 -3.33
N SER A 67 17.18 -9.03 -2.85
CA SER A 67 16.98 -10.26 -2.09
C SER A 67 17.65 -10.16 -0.74
N VAL A 68 16.94 -10.59 0.29
CA VAL A 68 17.48 -10.72 1.64
C VAL A 68 17.38 -12.17 2.06
N HIS A 69 18.50 -12.74 2.47
CA HIS A 69 18.57 -14.09 3.02
C HIS A 69 18.86 -14.01 4.52
N PHE A 70 18.03 -14.67 5.32
CA PHE A 70 18.19 -14.76 6.76
C PHE A 70 18.48 -16.20 7.15
N GLN A 71 19.51 -16.41 7.95
CA GLN A 71 19.78 -17.69 8.59
C GLN A 71 19.81 -17.51 10.11
N ILE A 72 18.87 -18.15 10.82
CA ILE A 72 18.74 -18.03 12.27
C ILE A 72 19.10 -19.38 12.93
N ASN A 73 20.16 -19.36 13.73
CA ASN A 73 20.68 -20.52 14.46
C ASN A 73 20.63 -20.23 15.97
N GLY A 74 19.52 -20.57 16.62
CA GLY A 74 19.30 -20.28 18.04
C GLY A 74 19.27 -18.77 18.31
N LEU A 75 20.30 -18.24 19.00
CA LEU A 75 20.46 -16.81 19.30
C LEU A 75 21.30 -16.04 18.26
N LEU A 76 21.86 -16.72 17.27
CA LEU A 76 22.64 -16.08 16.20
C LEU A 76 21.78 -15.89 14.95
N ALA A 77 21.82 -14.71 14.35
CA ALA A 77 21.22 -14.43 13.05
C ALA A 77 22.30 -13.93 12.09
N GLU A 78 22.37 -14.55 10.92
CA GLU A 78 23.17 -14.09 9.78
C GLU A 78 22.22 -13.53 8.72
N VAL A 79 22.64 -12.41 8.11
CA VAL A 79 21.86 -11.70 7.11
C VAL A 79 22.74 -11.41 5.89
N GLU A 80 22.36 -11.96 4.74
CA GLU A 80 22.95 -11.61 3.44
C GLU A 80 21.96 -10.72 2.68
N ILE A 81 22.42 -9.54 2.26
CA ILE A 81 21.65 -8.60 1.45
C ILE A 81 22.31 -8.52 0.07
N ARG A 82 21.53 -8.75 -0.98
CA ARG A 82 21.95 -8.55 -2.36
C ARG A 82 21.00 -7.58 -3.04
N GLN A 83 21.56 -6.48 -3.54
CA GLN A 83 20.83 -5.48 -4.30
C GLN A 83 21.53 -5.23 -5.63
N GLN A 84 20.74 -5.11 -6.69
CA GLN A 84 21.23 -4.79 -8.03
C GLN A 84 20.75 -3.40 -8.43
N PHE A 85 21.67 -2.58 -8.91
CA PHE A 85 21.41 -1.24 -9.40
C PHE A 85 21.95 -1.11 -10.81
N ARG A 86 21.39 -0.19 -11.59
CA ARG A 86 21.88 0.15 -12.93
C ARG A 86 21.96 1.65 -13.09
N ASN A 87 23.06 2.10 -13.71
CA ASN A 87 23.15 3.43 -14.27
C ASN A 87 22.49 3.42 -15.65
N ASP A 88 21.35 4.09 -15.78
CA ASP A 88 20.61 4.20 -17.04
C ASP A 88 21.05 5.40 -17.90
N SER A 89 22.06 6.14 -17.46
CA SER A 89 22.68 7.25 -18.22
C SER A 89 23.94 6.80 -18.97
N ASP A 90 24.35 7.62 -19.92
CA ASP A 90 25.63 7.50 -20.64
C ASP A 90 26.78 8.24 -19.94
N GLN A 91 26.52 8.81 -18.75
CA GLN A 91 27.48 9.60 -17.98
C GLN A 91 28.08 8.77 -16.84
N TRP A 92 29.30 9.13 -16.43
CA TRP A 92 29.90 8.62 -15.20
C TRP A 92 29.20 9.23 -13.99
N LEU A 93 28.70 8.36 -13.10
CA LEU A 93 28.06 8.72 -11.84
C LEU A 93 28.89 8.20 -10.66
N GLU A 94 28.99 9.01 -9.62
CA GLU A 94 29.49 8.61 -8.32
C GLU A 94 28.38 7.90 -7.55
N GLY A 95 28.71 6.75 -6.96
CA GLY A 95 27.78 5.97 -6.13
C GLY A 95 28.16 6.00 -4.66
N ARG A 96 27.17 6.18 -3.80
CA ARG A 96 27.29 6.05 -2.34
C ARG A 96 26.24 5.06 -1.84
N TYR A 97 26.68 4.01 -1.17
CA TYR A 97 25.79 3.08 -0.50
C TYR A 97 25.57 3.53 0.95
N LEU A 98 24.32 3.62 1.38
CA LEU A 98 23.89 4.01 2.73
C LEU A 98 23.30 2.82 3.48
#